data_AF-A0A950E350-F1
#
_entry.id   AF-A0A950E350-F1
#
_cell.length_a   1.000
_cell.length_b   1.000
_cell.length_c   1.000
_cell.angle_alpha   90.00
_cell.angle_beta   90.00
_cell.angle_gamma   90.00
#
_symmetry.space_group_name_H-M   'P 1'
#
loop_
_entity.id
_entity.type
_entity.pdbx_description
1 polymer ?
#
loop_
_entity_poly.entity_id
_entity_poly.type
_entity_poly.pdbx_seq_one_letter_code
_entity_poly.pdbx_strand_id
1 'polypeptide(L)'
;MPPAIPLLAPFAGIVMAVTREPGDRVSAGDALVVLEAMKMEHEIPATSDGVVRSVDVAVGDAVDEGQVLAAVIPGSPRTDRSREGATTVETPSDDLEAVNARHARTLDAARPDAVAKRHDSGRRTARENLDDLIDPGSFVEYGPLIFAAQ
;
A
#
# COMPACT_ATOMS: atom_id res chain seq x y z
N MET A 1 26.45 11.29 -11.48
CA MET A 1 25.41 10.26 -11.28
C MET A 1 25.33 9.96 -9.79
N PRO A 2 24.14 9.84 -9.20
CA PRO A 2 24.02 9.40 -7.80
C PRO A 2 24.64 7.99 -7.61
N PRO A 3 25.25 7.72 -6.45
CA PRO A 3 25.80 6.40 -6.16
C PRO A 3 24.67 5.36 -6.06
N ALA A 4 24.87 4.20 -6.66
CA ALA A 4 23.93 3.08 -6.53
C ALA A 4 24.22 2.30 -5.24
N ILE A 5 23.17 1.87 -4.55
CA ILE A 5 23.23 1.01 -3.37
C ILE A 5 23.25 -0.45 -3.84
N PRO A 6 24.27 -1.25 -3.49
CA PRO A 6 24.31 -2.66 -3.84
C PRO A 6 23.32 -3.46 -2.98
N LEU A 7 22.64 -4.41 -3.61
CA LEU A 7 21.88 -5.46 -2.95
C LEU A 7 22.78 -6.68 -2.81
N LEU A 8 23.09 -7.06 -1.58
CA LEU A 8 23.99 -8.17 -1.28
C LEU A 8 23.20 -9.42 -0.91
N ALA A 9 23.72 -10.59 -1.28
CA ALA A 9 23.19 -11.87 -0.82
C ALA A 9 23.39 -12.00 0.70
N PRO A 10 22.34 -12.19 1.50
CA PRO A 10 22.47 -12.35 2.96
C PRO A 10 23.04 -13.72 3.37
N PHE A 11 23.08 -14.68 2.44
CA PHE A 11 23.63 -16.02 2.61
C PHE A 11 23.91 -16.62 1.23
N ALA A 12 24.68 -17.71 1.19
CA ALA A 12 24.91 -18.47 -0.04
C ALA A 12 23.65 -19.25 -0.47
N GLY A 13 23.40 -19.33 -1.78
CA GLY A 13 22.19 -19.99 -2.31
C GLY A 13 22.15 -20.05 -3.84
N ILE A 14 21.01 -20.47 -4.38
CA ILE A 14 20.73 -20.51 -5.82
C ILE A 14 19.68 -19.46 -6.18
N VAL A 15 19.89 -18.71 -7.25
CA VAL A 15 18.91 -17.73 -7.74
C VAL A 15 17.73 -18.48 -8.38
N MET A 16 16.54 -18.36 -7.80
CA MET A 16 15.33 -18.98 -8.33
C MET A 16 14.54 -18.04 -9.24
N ALA A 17 14.57 -16.74 -8.95
CA ALA A 17 13.87 -15.74 -9.75
C ALA A 17 14.54 -14.37 -9.65
N VAL A 18 14.45 -13.61 -10.74
CA VAL A 18 14.70 -12.17 -10.78
C VAL A 18 13.36 -11.50 -11.05
N THR A 19 12.84 -10.74 -10.10
CA THR A 19 11.48 -10.17 -10.15
C THR A 19 11.43 -8.76 -10.75
N ARG A 20 12.60 -8.14 -10.95
CA ARG A 20 12.76 -6.77 -11.46
C ARG A 20 13.92 -6.71 -12.44
N GLU A 21 13.75 -5.90 -13.48
CA GLU A 21 14.78 -5.70 -14.50
C GLU A 21 15.46 -4.33 -14.35
N PRO A 22 16.67 -4.15 -14.91
CA PRO A 22 17.30 -2.84 -15.00
C PRO A 22 16.37 -1.81 -15.65
N GLY A 23 16.16 -0.68 -14.98
CA GLY A 23 15.23 0.38 -15.37
C GLY A 23 13.92 0.38 -14.58
N ASP A 24 13.58 -0.70 -13.87
CA ASP A 24 12.37 -0.76 -13.05
C ASP A 24 12.45 0.15 -11.83
N ARG A 25 11.33 0.78 -11.48
CA ARG A 25 11.18 1.48 -10.19
C ARG A 25 10.79 0.49 -9.10
N VAL A 26 11.48 0.57 -7.97
CA VAL A 26 11.23 -0.26 -6.79
C VAL A 26 11.03 0.63 -5.57
N SER A 27 10.18 0.17 -4.64
CA SER A 27 10.06 0.75 -3.30
C SER A 27 10.86 -0.09 -2.30
N ALA A 28 11.26 0.50 -1.17
CA ALA A 28 11.85 -0.26 -0.07
C ALA A 28 10.91 -1.41 0.34
N GLY A 29 11.43 -2.64 0.42
CA GLY A 29 10.64 -3.84 0.69
C GLY A 29 10.18 -4.62 -0.54
N ASP A 30 10.22 -4.05 -1.75
CA ASP A 30 9.90 -4.78 -2.97
C ASP A 30 10.95 -5.87 -3.24
N ALA A 31 10.52 -7.12 -3.45
CA ALA A 31 11.40 -8.21 -3.85
C ALA A 31 12.09 -7.90 -5.20
N LEU A 32 13.42 -8.08 -5.25
CA LEU A 32 14.24 -7.97 -6.47
C LEU A 32 14.74 -9.32 -6.97
N VAL A 33 15.16 -10.19 -6.05
CA VAL A 33 15.72 -11.51 -6.33
C VAL A 33 15.16 -12.51 -5.32
N VAL A 34 14.93 -13.74 -5.74
CA VAL A 34 14.56 -14.86 -4.85
C VAL A 34 15.71 -15.86 -4.82
N LEU A 35 16.20 -16.16 -3.63
CA LEU A 35 17.24 -17.16 -3.41
C LEU A 35 16.66 -18.42 -2.76
N GLU A 36 17.05 -19.59 -3.23
CA GLU A 36 16.86 -20.84 -2.51
C GLU A 36 18.10 -21.16 -1.68
N ALA A 37 17.89 -21.41 -0.39
CA ALA A 37 18.88 -21.98 0.50
C ALA A 37 18.20 -22.97 1.44
N MET A 38 18.84 -24.12 1.71
CA MET A 38 18.32 -25.13 2.64
C MET A 38 16.88 -25.60 2.32
N LYS A 39 16.54 -25.74 1.02
CA LYS A 39 15.19 -26.09 0.51
C LYS A 39 14.10 -25.07 0.82
N MET A 40 14.49 -23.81 1.06
CA MET A 40 13.60 -22.71 1.38
C MET A 40 13.90 -21.52 0.48
N GLU A 41 12.85 -20.99 -0.14
CA GLU A 41 12.92 -19.76 -0.94
C GLU A 41 12.83 -18.53 -0.03
N HIS A 42 13.67 -17.54 -0.32
CA HIS A 42 13.74 -16.29 0.42
C HIS A 42 13.78 -15.13 -0.57
N GLU A 43 12.85 -14.20 -0.41
CA GLU A 43 12.85 -12.95 -1.15
C GLU A 43 13.93 -12.02 -0.59
N ILE A 44 14.71 -11.43 -1.49
CA ILE A 44 15.70 -10.42 -1.18
C ILE A 44 15.13 -9.05 -1.60
N PRO A 45 14.64 -8.25 -0.63
CA PRO A 45 13.93 -7.02 -0.90
C PRO A 45 14.87 -5.83 -1.13
N ALA A 46 14.36 -4.81 -1.81
CA ALA A 46 15.04 -3.52 -1.96
C ALA A 46 15.24 -2.86 -0.59
N THR A 47 16.43 -2.33 -0.33
CA THR A 47 16.74 -1.61 0.91
C THR A 47 16.33 -0.14 0.88
N SER A 48 15.98 0.39 -0.30
CA SER A 48 15.59 1.78 -0.50
C SER A 48 14.69 1.92 -1.72
N ASP A 49 13.94 3.01 -1.76
CA ASP A 49 13.20 3.43 -2.95
C ASP A 49 14.17 3.86 -4.06
N GLY A 50 13.85 3.54 -5.31
CA GLY A 50 14.73 3.91 -6.41
C GLY A 50 14.43 3.24 -7.74
N VAL A 51 15.46 3.21 -8.59
CA VAL A 51 15.45 2.55 -9.89
C VAL A 51 16.53 1.49 -9.91
N VAL A 52 16.20 0.28 -10.36
CA VAL A 52 17.16 -0.81 -10.57
C VAL A 52 18.15 -0.38 -11.64
N ARG A 53 19.43 -0.29 -11.28
CA ARG A 53 20.51 0.06 -12.20
C ARG A 53 21.01 -1.17 -12.95
N SER A 54 21.20 -2.26 -12.21
CA SER A 54 21.71 -3.54 -12.74
C SER A 54 21.17 -4.68 -11.91
N VAL A 55 21.03 -5.84 -12.56
CA VAL A 55 20.93 -7.14 -11.92
C VAL A 55 22.12 -7.93 -12.45
N ASP A 56 22.97 -8.38 -11.55
CA ASP A 56 24.29 -8.94 -11.87
C ASP A 56 24.30 -10.48 -11.78
N VAL A 57 23.12 -11.09 -11.65
CA VAL A 57 22.89 -12.54 -11.55
C VAL A 57 21.74 -12.98 -12.45
N ALA A 58 21.75 -14.25 -12.86
CA ALA A 58 20.70 -14.90 -13.62
C ALA A 58 20.06 -16.05 -12.83
N VAL A 59 18.84 -16.45 -13.25
CA VAL A 59 18.16 -17.61 -12.68
C VAL A 59 19.01 -18.88 -12.88
N GLY A 60 19.20 -19.64 -11.82
CA GLY A 60 20.04 -20.83 -11.76
C GLY A 60 21.47 -20.57 -11.27
N ASP A 61 21.90 -19.31 -11.13
CA ASP A 61 23.23 -18.99 -10.64
C ASP A 61 23.40 -19.35 -9.17
N ALA A 62 24.57 -19.88 -8.81
CA ALA A 62 25.00 -20.02 -7.42
C ALA A 62 25.65 -18.71 -6.96
N VAL A 63 25.26 -18.24 -5.77
CA VAL A 63 25.77 -17.00 -5.17
C VAL A 63 26.33 -17.27 -3.79
N ASP A 64 27.39 -16.55 -3.43
CA ASP A 64 27.98 -16.58 -2.08
C ASP A 64 27.38 -15.48 -1.18
N GLU A 65 27.49 -15.66 0.14
CA GLU A 65 27.15 -14.62 1.11
C GLU A 65 27.96 -13.33 0.84
N GLY A 66 27.29 -12.19 0.82
CA GLY A 66 27.89 -10.89 0.52
C GLY A 66 28.12 -10.62 -0.97
N GLN A 67 27.82 -11.56 -1.88
CA GLN A 67 27.90 -11.32 -3.31
C GLN A 67 26.87 -10.27 -3.74
N VAL A 68 27.25 -9.38 -4.66
CA VAL A 68 26.34 -8.40 -5.25
C VAL A 68 25.36 -9.11 -6.18
N LEU A 69 24.07 -8.92 -5.93
CA LEU A 69 22.97 -9.46 -6.72
C LEU A 69 22.43 -8.43 -7.71
N ALA A 70 22.29 -7.19 -7.26
CA ALA A 70 21.74 -6.07 -8.02
C ALA A 70 22.24 -4.74 -7.46
N ALA A 71 22.00 -3.65 -8.16
CA ALA A 71 22.26 -2.30 -7.65
C ALA A 71 21.06 -1.38 -7.90
N VAL A 72 20.69 -0.58 -6.91
CA VAL A 72 19.56 0.36 -6.98
C VAL A 72 20.07 1.79 -6.87
N ILE A 73 19.69 2.66 -7.79
CA ILE A 73 19.91 4.10 -7.65
C ILE A 73 18.80 4.67 -6.77
N PRO A 74 19.11 5.25 -5.59
CA PRO A 74 18.09 5.81 -4.72
C PRO A 74 17.30 6.92 -5.42
N GLY A 75 16.00 6.92 -5.20
CA GLY A 75 15.07 7.90 -5.75
C GLY A 75 13.95 8.20 -4.77
N SER A 76 13.13 9.20 -5.08
CA SER A 76 11.94 9.46 -4.27
C SER A 76 10.98 8.26 -4.34
N PRO A 77 10.32 7.89 -3.22
CA PRO A 77 9.35 6.80 -3.16
C PRO A 77 8.32 6.90 -4.27
N ARG A 78 7.92 5.74 -4.83
CA ARG A 78 6.69 5.67 -5.61
C ARG A 78 5.54 6.05 -4.68
N THR A 79 4.85 7.15 -4.96
CA THR A 79 3.54 7.45 -4.36
C THR A 79 2.42 6.57 -4.91
N ASP A 80 2.76 5.51 -5.64
CA ASP A 80 1.83 4.58 -6.23
C ASP A 80 1.65 3.35 -5.34
N ARG A 81 0.73 3.47 -4.38
CA ARG A 81 0.02 2.31 -3.84
C ARG A 81 -0.98 1.83 -4.89
N SER A 82 -0.53 1.01 -5.83
CA SER A 82 -1.41 0.14 -6.63
C SER A 82 -0.60 -1.03 -7.17
N ARG A 83 -0.75 -2.19 -6.54
CA ARG A 83 -0.56 -3.47 -7.22
C ARG A 83 -1.97 -4.03 -7.44
N GLU A 84 -2.20 -4.42 -8.70
CA GLU A 84 -3.40 -5.03 -9.30
C GLU A 84 -4.47 -4.09 -9.88
N GLY A 85 -4.54 -4.07 -11.23
CA GLY A 85 -5.78 -3.89 -11.98
C GLY A 85 -6.14 -2.47 -12.44
N ALA A 86 -5.85 -2.18 -13.71
CA ALA A 86 -6.47 -1.16 -14.57
C ALA A 86 -6.34 0.33 -14.16
N THR A 87 -5.50 1.07 -14.89
CA THR A 87 -5.69 2.52 -15.08
C THR A 87 -6.42 2.77 -16.39
N THR A 88 -7.74 2.70 -16.31
CA THR A 88 -8.62 3.68 -16.95
C THR A 88 -9.32 4.34 -15.77
N VAL A 89 -9.38 5.67 -15.71
CA VAL A 89 -10.32 6.32 -14.78
C VAL A 89 -11.71 6.06 -15.36
N GLU A 90 -12.23 4.87 -15.06
CA GLU A 90 -13.58 4.49 -15.37
C GLU A 90 -14.50 5.32 -14.47
N THR A 91 -15.58 5.82 -15.08
CA THR A 91 -16.75 6.34 -14.35
C THR A 91 -17.01 5.44 -13.13
N PRO A 92 -17.32 5.99 -11.94
CA PRO A 92 -17.63 5.17 -10.76
C PRO A 92 -18.57 4.04 -11.18
N SER A 93 -18.16 2.79 -10.96
CA SER A 93 -19.03 1.65 -11.19
C SER A 93 -20.34 1.86 -10.42
N ASP A 94 -21.47 1.46 -10.99
CA ASP A 94 -22.80 1.54 -10.35
C ASP A 94 -22.78 0.98 -8.91
N ASP A 95 -21.95 -0.03 -8.66
CA ASP A 95 -21.75 -0.63 -7.35
C ASP A 95 -21.09 0.33 -6.34
N LEU A 96 -20.10 1.11 -6.78
CA LEU A 96 -19.43 2.11 -5.94
C LEU A 96 -20.41 3.25 -5.59
N GLU A 97 -21.22 3.69 -6.55
CA GLU A 97 -22.26 4.69 -6.30
C GLU A 97 -23.30 4.16 -5.31
N ALA A 98 -23.72 2.90 -5.44
CA ALA A 98 -24.65 2.26 -4.51
C ALA A 98 -24.09 2.15 -3.09
N VAL A 99 -22.80 1.84 -2.93
CA VAL A 99 -22.12 1.82 -1.63
C VAL A 99 -22.07 3.23 -1.04
N ASN A 100 -21.59 4.22 -1.79
CA ASN A 100 -21.49 5.61 -1.33
C ASN A 100 -22.86 6.17 -0.94
N ALA A 101 -23.91 5.88 -1.71
CA ALA A 101 -25.28 6.30 -1.40
C ALA A 101 -25.78 5.69 -0.08
N ARG A 102 -25.39 4.45 0.24
CA ARG A 102 -25.75 3.81 1.51
C ARG A 102 -25.02 4.44 2.70
N HIS A 103 -23.73 4.74 2.56
CA HIS A 103 -22.96 5.46 3.58
C HIS A 103 -23.50 6.88 3.80
N ALA A 104 -23.85 7.59 2.74
CA ALA A 104 -24.40 8.95 2.84
C ALA A 104 -25.67 9.01 3.72
N ARG A 105 -26.51 7.97 3.71
CA ARG A 105 -27.73 7.90 4.54
C ARG A 105 -27.46 7.85 6.05
N THR A 106 -26.27 7.42 6.46
CA THR A 106 -25.92 7.33 7.88
C THR A 106 -25.33 8.64 8.42
N LEU A 107 -24.89 9.54 7.53
CA LEU A 107 -24.36 10.86 7.86
C LEU A 107 -25.45 11.81 8.35
N ASP A 108 -25.04 12.81 9.13
CA ASP A 108 -25.94 13.82 9.67
C ASP A 108 -26.65 14.62 8.57
N ALA A 109 -25.98 14.83 7.43
CA ALA A 109 -26.54 15.48 6.25
C ALA A 109 -27.82 14.79 5.72
N ALA A 110 -27.95 13.48 5.90
CA ALA A 110 -29.13 12.72 5.48
C ALA A 110 -30.20 12.59 6.59
N ARG A 111 -29.98 13.19 7.77
CA ARG A 111 -30.84 13.04 8.96
C ARG A 111 -31.25 14.38 9.58
N PRO A 112 -31.76 15.35 8.79
CA PRO A 112 -31.96 16.73 9.23
C PRO A 112 -32.86 16.85 10.47
N ASP A 113 -33.96 16.08 10.54
CA ASP A 113 -34.89 16.14 11.67
C ASP A 113 -34.25 15.67 12.99
N ALA A 114 -33.39 14.64 12.93
CA ALA A 114 -32.71 14.10 14.11
C ALA A 114 -31.61 15.06 14.59
N VAL A 115 -30.92 15.72 13.65
CA VAL A 115 -29.92 16.76 13.93
C VAL A 115 -30.59 17.98 14.57
N ALA A 116 -31.65 18.50 13.96
CA ALA A 116 -32.42 19.62 14.50
C ALA A 116 -32.91 19.34 15.92
N LYS A 117 -33.51 18.17 16.17
CA LYS A 117 -33.94 17.76 17.51
C LYS A 117 -32.81 17.72 18.54
N ARG A 118 -31.59 17.35 18.12
CA ARG A 118 -30.41 17.38 19.00
C ARG A 118 -30.00 18.81 19.31
N HIS A 119 -29.87 19.64 18.28
CA HIS A 119 -29.50 21.06 18.41
C HIS A 119 -30.50 21.87 19.22
N ASP A 120 -31.81 21.65 19.04
CA ASP A 120 -32.89 22.28 19.82
C ASP A 120 -32.76 22.00 21.33
N SER A 121 -32.17 20.84 21.67
CA SER A 121 -31.87 20.47 23.07
C SER A 121 -30.50 20.95 23.54
N GLY A 122 -29.83 21.83 22.80
CA GLY A 122 -28.50 22.36 23.10
C GLY A 122 -27.38 21.31 23.02
N ARG A 123 -27.62 20.17 22.35
CA ARG A 123 -26.67 19.05 22.26
C ARG A 123 -26.14 18.92 20.84
N ARG A 124 -24.85 18.62 20.73
CA ARG A 124 -24.21 18.20 19.47
C ARG A 124 -24.63 16.80 19.06
N THR A 125 -24.46 16.49 17.78
CA THR A 125 -24.58 15.12 17.24
C THR A 125 -23.38 14.27 17.66
N ALA A 126 -23.46 12.96 17.41
CA ALA A 126 -22.33 12.07 17.66
C ALA A 126 -21.13 12.41 16.76
N ARG A 127 -21.36 12.75 15.48
CA ARG A 127 -20.28 13.09 14.55
C ARG A 127 -19.68 14.46 14.82
N GLU A 128 -20.49 15.47 15.15
CA GLU A 128 -19.96 16.78 15.57
C GLU A 128 -19.03 16.68 16.78
N ASN A 129 -19.28 15.75 17.70
CA ASN A 129 -18.36 15.50 18.82
C ASN A 129 -17.08 14.80 18.39
N LEU A 130 -17.16 13.87 17.43
CA LEU A 130 -15.98 13.19 16.89
C LEU A 130 -15.11 14.17 16.12
N ASP A 131 -15.70 14.97 15.23
CA ASP A 131 -15.01 15.94 14.39
C ASP A 131 -14.27 17.02 15.21
N ASP A 132 -14.77 17.36 16.41
CA ASP A 132 -14.11 18.30 17.34
C ASP A 132 -12.97 17.65 18.14
N LEU A 133 -12.97 16.32 18.27
CA LEU A 133 -12.01 15.58 19.10
C LEU A 133 -10.80 15.05 18.31
N ILE A 134 -10.98 14.73 17.03
CA ILE A 134 -10.00 14.01 16.22
C ILE A 134 -9.36 14.91 15.15
N ASP A 135 -8.15 14.56 14.73
CA ASP A 135 -7.48 15.30 13.66
C ASP A 135 -8.24 15.15 12.32
N PRO A 136 -8.36 16.23 11.51
CA PRO A 136 -9.07 16.17 10.23
C PRO A 136 -8.56 15.04 9.32
N GLY A 137 -9.48 14.20 8.85
CA GLY A 137 -9.18 13.09 7.94
C GLY A 137 -8.54 11.86 8.60
N SER A 138 -8.36 11.85 9.93
CA SER A 138 -7.81 10.70 10.66
C SER A 138 -8.83 9.62 11.03
N PHE A 139 -10.13 9.93 10.94
CA PHE A 139 -11.19 9.04 11.39
C PHE A 139 -11.39 7.84 10.47
N VAL A 140 -11.41 6.64 11.06
CA VAL A 140 -11.76 5.39 10.37
C VAL A 140 -12.91 4.72 11.12
N GLU A 141 -14.11 4.76 10.53
CA GLU A 141 -15.33 4.23 11.16
C GLU A 141 -15.49 2.72 10.91
N TYR A 142 -15.69 1.95 11.99
CA TYR A 142 -15.93 0.50 11.91
C TYR A 142 -17.44 0.20 11.95
N GLY A 143 -17.90 -0.60 10.99
CA GLY A 143 -19.30 -1.03 10.91
C GLY A 143 -20.35 0.08 10.70
N PRO A 144 -20.11 1.12 9.86
CA PRO A 144 -21.05 2.25 9.70
C PRO A 144 -22.42 1.86 9.12
N LEU A 145 -22.56 0.64 8.61
CA LEU A 145 -23.78 0.12 7.96
C LEU A 145 -24.50 -0.95 8.79
N ILE A 146 -24.05 -1.19 10.04
CA ILE A 146 -24.71 -2.16 10.93
C ILE A 146 -26.05 -1.58 11.40
N PHE A 147 -27.09 -2.41 11.38
CA PHE A 147 -28.43 -2.09 11.89
C PHE A 147 -28.78 -3.01 13.07
N ALA A 148 -29.62 -2.52 13.98
CA ALA A 148 -30.13 -3.33 15.07
C ALA A 148 -31.04 -4.45 14.51
N ALA A 149 -30.95 -5.65 15.09
CA ALA A 149 -31.88 -6.72 14.80
C ALA A 149 -33.31 -6.27 15.15
N GLN A 150 -34.27 -6.53 14.26
CA GLN A 150 -35.68 -6.20 14.45
C GLN A 150 -36.39 -7.22 15.34
#